data_AF-A0A6A3H3L4-F1
#
_entry.id   AF-A0A6A3H3L4-F1
#
_cell.length_a   1.000
_cell.length_b   1.000
_cell.length_c   1.000
_cell.angle_alpha   90.00
_cell.angle_beta   90.00
_cell.angle_gamma   90.00
#
_symmetry.space_group_name_H-M   'P 1'
#
loop_
_entity.id
_entity.type
_entity.pdbx_description
1 polymer ?
#
loop_
_entity_poly.entity_id
_entity_poly.type
_entity_poly.pdbx_seq_one_letter_code
_entity_poly.pdbx_strand_id
1 'polypeptide(L)'
;MAGTTGAARQPGTNIKEKEAAPAPSVRDTMPIGREEKRKLPDLPFQHEYGGGEDYYVRECYKEYYPLVEHFVLTGEKKNSLTVTGTPDIGTSVFYAYFFEEFWKAHRGDWIVVTASYEYNGSVSGFAVFEDGVGARNFTFAGELMLDAILRDLEQRLGKLAVDQDGKSEEATKKFKKILLLCDGPPKTRRLNMVVFTSPNDRWSTTNRK
;
A
#
# COMPACT_ATOMS: atom_id res chain seq x y z
N MET A 1 -24.04 -91.81 -7.47
CA MET A 1 -22.59 -91.90 -7.19
C MET A 1 -22.02 -90.52 -7.50
N ALA A 2 -22.12 -89.53 -6.59
CA ALA A 2 -21.21 -89.25 -5.46
C ALA A 2 -19.77 -88.98 -5.96
N GLY A 3 -19.08 -87.85 -5.73
CA GLY A 3 -19.29 -86.68 -4.85
C GLY A 3 -18.63 -85.40 -5.45
N THR A 4 -19.05 -84.17 -5.09
CA THR A 4 -18.48 -83.29 -4.03
C THR A 4 -16.95 -83.39 -3.92
N THR A 5 -16.14 -82.33 -3.99
CA THR A 5 -16.23 -81.00 -3.37
C THR A 5 -15.06 -80.13 -3.87
N GLY A 6 -15.16 -78.80 -3.84
CA GLY A 6 -13.97 -77.94 -3.76
C GLY A 6 -14.01 -76.63 -4.54
N ALA A 7 -14.90 -75.71 -4.16
CA ALA A 7 -14.85 -74.33 -4.61
C ALA A 7 -13.76 -73.55 -3.84
N ALA A 8 -12.67 -73.17 -4.51
CA ALA A 8 -11.71 -72.21 -3.98
C ALA A 8 -12.12 -70.80 -4.44
N ARG A 9 -12.88 -70.11 -3.58
CA ARG A 9 -13.13 -68.67 -3.67
C ARG A 9 -11.82 -67.94 -3.38
N GLN A 10 -11.32 -67.16 -4.34
CA GLN A 10 -10.35 -66.12 -4.03
C GLN A 10 -11.03 -65.07 -3.13
N PRO A 11 -10.43 -64.68 -2.00
CA PRO A 11 -10.98 -63.64 -1.16
C PRO A 11 -10.84 -62.30 -1.88
N GLY A 12 -11.98 -61.65 -2.14
CA GLY A 12 -12.02 -60.25 -2.52
C GLY A 12 -11.32 -59.42 -1.45
N THR A 13 -10.26 -58.72 -1.84
CA THR A 13 -9.66 -57.67 -1.05
C THR A 13 -10.70 -56.57 -0.85
N ASN A 14 -11.44 -56.68 0.25
CA ASN A 14 -12.27 -55.64 0.81
C ASN A 14 -11.31 -54.55 1.29
N ILE A 15 -10.95 -53.62 0.40
CA ILE A 15 -10.28 -52.39 0.80
C ILE A 15 -11.34 -51.64 1.60
N LYS A 16 -11.30 -51.80 2.92
CA LYS A 16 -11.98 -50.88 3.84
C LYS A 16 -11.46 -49.50 3.47
N GLU A 17 -12.31 -48.73 2.82
CA GLU A 17 -12.18 -47.29 2.72
C GLU A 17 -12.12 -46.79 4.16
N LYS A 18 -10.90 -46.57 4.63
CA LYS A 18 -10.65 -45.99 5.93
C LYS A 18 -11.04 -44.54 5.76
N GLU A 19 -12.28 -44.23 6.14
CA GLU A 19 -12.82 -42.89 6.26
C GLU A 19 -11.72 -42.03 6.90
N ALA A 20 -11.12 -41.17 6.08
CA ALA A 20 -10.08 -40.29 6.54
C ALA A 20 -10.73 -39.37 7.55
N ALA A 21 -10.22 -39.38 8.79
CA ALA A 21 -10.58 -38.38 9.77
C ALA A 21 -10.50 -37.00 9.09
N PRO A 22 -11.51 -36.13 9.27
CA PRO A 22 -11.52 -34.84 8.61
C PRO A 22 -10.20 -34.14 8.94
N ALA A 23 -9.48 -33.73 7.88
CA ALA A 23 -8.27 -32.94 8.05
C ALA A 23 -8.61 -31.75 8.95
N PRO A 24 -7.83 -31.47 10.02
CA PRO A 24 -8.11 -30.34 10.88
C PRO A 24 -8.16 -29.09 10.00
N SER A 25 -9.34 -28.47 9.95
CA SER A 25 -9.49 -27.21 9.24
C SER A 25 -8.51 -26.23 9.89
N VAL A 26 -7.66 -25.59 9.10
CA VAL A 26 -6.66 -24.60 9.54
C VAL A 26 -7.33 -23.29 9.98
N ARG A 27 -8.52 -23.38 10.60
CA ARG A 27 -9.31 -22.27 11.13
C ARG A 27 -9.27 -22.18 12.65
N ASP A 28 -8.64 -23.14 13.33
CA ASP A 28 -8.47 -23.05 14.77
C ASP A 28 -7.03 -22.68 15.13
N THR A 29 -6.92 -21.55 15.85
CA THR A 29 -5.73 -20.94 16.47
C THR A 29 -4.84 -20.06 15.60
N MET A 30 -5.38 -18.95 15.10
CA MET A 30 -4.57 -17.73 15.09
C MET A 30 -4.49 -17.19 16.53
N PRO A 31 -3.31 -16.80 17.03
CA PRO A 31 -3.21 -16.16 18.34
C PRO A 31 -4.07 -14.89 18.29
N ILE A 32 -4.93 -14.72 19.30
CA ILE A 32 -5.79 -13.54 19.46
C ILE A 32 -4.89 -12.36 19.86
N GLY A 33 -4.12 -11.87 18.89
CA GLY A 33 -3.74 -10.47 18.85
C GLY A 33 -5.04 -9.69 18.68
N ARG A 34 -5.21 -8.58 19.39
CA ARG A 34 -6.38 -7.72 19.22
C ARG A 34 -6.42 -7.28 17.76
N GLU A 35 -7.36 -7.81 16.99
CA GLU A 35 -7.60 -7.38 15.62
C GLU A 35 -7.96 -5.89 15.66
N GLU A 36 -7.04 -5.05 15.19
CA GLU A 36 -7.27 -3.62 15.10
C GLU A 36 -7.94 -3.34 13.76
N LYS A 37 -9.23 -3.03 13.83
CA LYS A 37 -10.04 -2.64 12.67
C LYS A 37 -10.06 -1.12 12.55
N ARG A 38 -9.80 -0.61 11.35
CA ARG A 38 -9.77 0.82 11.06
C ARG A 38 -10.61 1.13 9.83
N LYS A 39 -11.15 2.35 9.78
CA LYS A 39 -11.84 2.85 8.59
C LYS A 39 -10.85 3.06 7.46
N LEU A 40 -11.23 2.70 6.25
CA LEU A 40 -10.45 3.01 5.07
C LEU A 40 -10.45 4.54 4.86
N PRO A 41 -9.27 5.18 4.79
CA PRO A 41 -9.20 6.60 4.47
C PRO A 41 -9.70 6.84 3.03
N ASP A 42 -10.29 8.01 2.80
CA ASP A 42 -10.74 8.46 1.47
C ASP A 42 -9.52 8.78 0.59
N LEU A 43 -8.94 7.72 0.01
CA LEU A 43 -7.77 7.75 -0.84
C LEU A 43 -8.10 7.21 -2.23
N PRO A 44 -7.38 7.68 -3.26
CA PRO A 44 -7.40 7.02 -4.56
C PRO A 44 -6.70 5.65 -4.44
N PHE A 45 -7.38 4.60 -4.91
CA PHE A 45 -6.87 3.23 -4.98
C PHE A 45 -6.84 2.74 -6.44
N GLN A 46 -5.85 1.91 -6.77
CA GLN A 46 -5.75 1.24 -8.07
C GLN A 46 -6.91 0.25 -8.28
N HIS A 47 -7.34 -0.39 -7.19
CA HIS A 47 -8.45 -1.35 -7.18
C HIS A 47 -9.41 -1.02 -6.06
N GLU A 48 -10.71 -1.18 -6.32
CA GLU A 48 -11.71 -1.07 -5.27
C GLU A 48 -11.43 -2.07 -4.14
N TYR A 49 -11.47 -1.58 -2.92
CA TYR A 49 -11.26 -2.42 -1.75
C TYR A 49 -12.51 -3.25 -1.46
N GLY A 50 -12.45 -4.54 -1.78
CA GLY A 50 -13.58 -5.47 -1.59
C GLY A 50 -13.92 -5.80 -0.12
N GLY A 51 -13.16 -5.30 0.86
CA GLY A 51 -13.39 -5.55 2.29
C GLY A 51 -14.43 -4.64 2.95
N GLY A 52 -15.03 -3.71 2.21
CA GLY A 52 -16.01 -2.75 2.72
C GLY A 52 -15.38 -1.44 3.20
N GLU A 53 -15.98 -0.80 4.21
CA GLU A 53 -15.51 0.49 4.72
C GLU A 53 -14.30 0.41 5.67
N ASP A 54 -13.93 -0.80 6.10
CA ASP A 54 -12.94 -1.03 7.13
C ASP A 54 -11.87 -2.02 6.68
N TYR A 55 -10.63 -1.81 7.09
CA TYR A 55 -9.53 -2.75 6.91
C TYR A 55 -8.95 -3.22 8.25
N TYR A 56 -8.28 -4.36 8.23
CA TYR A 56 -7.61 -4.94 9.40
C TYR A 56 -6.12 -4.61 9.37
N VAL A 57 -5.62 -4.01 10.45
CA VAL A 57 -4.18 -3.76 10.65
C VAL A 57 -3.50 -5.09 10.91
N ARG A 58 -2.47 -5.39 10.10
CA ARG A 58 -1.67 -6.61 10.27
C ARG A 58 -0.49 -6.35 11.19
N GLU A 59 -0.06 -7.36 11.93
CA GLU A 59 1.09 -7.24 12.85
C GLU A 59 2.36 -6.74 12.13
N CYS A 60 2.62 -7.24 10.93
CA CYS A 60 3.77 -6.84 10.12
C CYS A 60 3.76 -5.36 9.69
N TYR A 61 2.60 -4.67 9.70
CA TYR A 61 2.54 -3.25 9.37
C TYR A 61 3.33 -2.40 10.38
N LYS A 62 3.38 -2.83 11.65
CA LYS A 62 4.15 -2.17 12.72
C LYS A 62 5.65 -2.31 12.52
N GLU A 63 6.09 -3.34 11.81
CA GLU A 63 7.49 -3.55 11.46
C GLU A 63 7.88 -2.81 10.17
N TYR A 64 7.00 -2.80 9.16
CA TYR A 64 7.29 -2.18 7.87
C TYR A 64 7.15 -0.66 7.86
N TYR A 65 6.19 -0.10 8.60
CA TYR A 65 5.96 1.35 8.62
C TYR A 65 7.22 2.14 9.02
N PRO A 66 7.93 1.82 10.13
CA PRO A 66 9.12 2.56 10.51
C PRO A 66 10.24 2.53 9.47
N LEU A 67 10.33 1.45 8.68
CA LEU A 67 11.34 1.32 7.61
C LEU A 67 11.04 2.28 6.46
N VAL A 68 9.78 2.32 6.01
CA VAL A 68 9.34 3.22 4.94
C VAL A 68 9.40 4.67 5.42
N GLU A 69 8.94 4.95 6.63
CA GLU A 69 8.98 6.28 7.24
C GLU A 69 10.42 6.78 7.37
N HIS A 70 11.32 5.97 7.92
CA HIS A 70 12.72 6.32 8.04
C HIS A 70 13.31 6.70 6.67
N PHE A 71 13.06 5.90 5.64
CA PHE A 71 13.51 6.20 4.28
C PHE A 71 12.95 7.52 3.74
N VAL A 72 11.68 7.83 4.00
CA VAL A 72 11.06 9.11 3.59
C VAL A 72 11.68 10.30 4.33
N LEU A 73 11.99 10.14 5.62
CA LEU A 73 12.50 11.22 6.46
C LEU A 73 14.01 11.48 6.26
N THR A 74 14.81 10.42 6.07
CA THR A 74 16.28 10.50 5.96
C THR A 74 16.79 10.43 4.54
N GLY A 75 15.96 9.99 3.59
CA GLY A 75 16.33 9.86 2.20
C GLY A 75 16.84 11.17 1.61
N GLU A 76 17.93 11.10 0.84
CA GLU A 76 18.31 12.22 -0.02
C GLU A 76 17.11 12.60 -0.89
N LYS A 77 16.91 13.90 -1.16
CA LYS A 77 15.76 14.49 -1.89
C LYS A 77 15.45 13.85 -3.27
N LYS A 78 16.25 12.89 -3.73
CA LYS A 78 16.14 12.16 -5.02
C LYS A 78 15.64 10.72 -4.91
N ASN A 79 15.23 10.29 -3.73
CA ASN A 79 14.91 8.89 -3.50
C ASN A 79 13.42 8.58 -3.69
N SER A 80 13.16 7.54 -4.48
CA SER A 80 11.88 6.86 -4.56
C SER A 80 12.03 5.48 -3.93
N LEU A 81 11.06 5.07 -3.13
CA LEU A 81 10.95 3.73 -2.58
C LEU A 81 9.87 2.96 -3.33
N THR A 82 10.08 1.66 -3.53
CA THR A 82 9.01 0.77 -4.00
C THR A 82 8.76 -0.27 -2.92
N VAL A 83 7.54 -0.28 -2.40
CA VAL A 83 7.02 -1.32 -1.52
C VAL A 83 6.28 -2.30 -2.40
N THR A 84 6.71 -3.56 -2.35
CA THR A 84 6.16 -4.59 -3.21
C THR A 84 5.80 -5.85 -2.43
N GLY A 85 4.84 -6.59 -2.96
CA GLY A 85 4.33 -7.81 -2.39
C GLY A 85 3.57 -8.59 -3.46
N THR A 86 3.36 -9.88 -3.24
CA THR A 86 2.55 -10.69 -4.16
C THR A 86 1.16 -10.06 -4.31
N PRO A 87 0.51 -10.19 -5.49
CA PRO A 87 -0.88 -9.79 -5.64
C PRO A 87 -1.75 -10.31 -4.48
N ASP A 88 -2.73 -9.50 -4.08
CA ASP A 88 -3.69 -9.79 -3.00
C ASP A 88 -3.11 -9.91 -1.57
N ILE A 89 -1.80 -9.67 -1.38
CA ILE A 89 -1.21 -9.68 -0.03
C ILE A 89 -1.62 -8.47 0.82
N GLY A 90 -2.27 -7.46 0.22
CA GLY A 90 -2.71 -6.25 0.90
C GLY A 90 -1.73 -5.08 0.82
N THR A 91 -0.98 -4.95 -0.28
CA THR A 91 -0.07 -3.81 -0.53
C THR A 91 -0.83 -2.48 -0.54
N SER A 92 -1.98 -2.40 -1.19
CA SER A 92 -2.84 -1.20 -1.20
C SER A 92 -3.46 -0.89 0.18
N VAL A 93 -3.71 -1.93 0.99
CA VAL A 93 -4.14 -1.75 2.38
C VAL A 93 -3.00 -1.19 3.24
N PHE A 94 -1.78 -1.65 3.01
CA PHE A 94 -0.60 -1.08 3.67
C PHE A 94 -0.31 0.36 3.22
N TYR A 95 -0.59 0.71 1.97
CA TYR A 95 -0.57 2.10 1.48
C TYR A 95 -1.52 2.99 2.30
N ALA A 96 -2.76 2.55 2.52
CA ALA A 96 -3.72 3.27 3.34
C ALA A 96 -3.25 3.43 4.80
N TYR A 97 -2.78 2.33 5.41
CA TYR A 97 -2.21 2.34 6.76
C TYR A 97 -1.02 3.29 6.86
N PHE A 98 -0.09 3.25 5.90
CA PHE A 98 1.08 4.11 5.86
C PHE A 98 0.68 5.58 5.76
N PHE A 99 -0.27 5.91 4.88
CA PHE A 99 -0.79 7.27 4.76
C PHE A 99 -1.34 7.77 6.10
N GLU A 100 -2.18 7.00 6.79
CA GLU A 100 -2.81 7.42 8.04
C GLU A 100 -1.77 7.70 9.13
N GLU A 101 -0.85 6.76 9.36
CA GLU A 101 0.19 6.91 10.38
C GLU A 101 1.13 8.06 10.03
N PHE A 102 1.57 8.17 8.78
CA PHE A 102 2.47 9.24 8.35
C PHE A 102 1.79 10.61 8.43
N TRP A 103 0.55 10.73 7.96
CA TRP A 103 -0.20 11.97 8.00
C TRP A 103 -0.44 12.42 9.44
N LYS A 104 -0.83 11.50 10.32
CA LYS A 104 -1.02 11.78 11.74
C LYS A 104 0.25 12.29 12.42
N ALA A 105 1.40 11.68 12.11
CA ALA A 105 2.68 12.05 12.71
C ALA A 105 3.29 13.34 12.12
N HIS A 106 3.10 13.59 10.82
CA HIS A 106 3.92 14.52 10.06
C HIS A 106 3.16 15.65 9.34
N ARG A 107 1.84 15.78 9.52
CA ARG A 107 1.00 16.83 8.86
C ARG A 107 1.48 18.27 9.01
N GLY A 108 2.23 18.57 10.07
CA GLY A 108 2.82 19.89 10.30
C GLY A 108 3.99 20.20 9.36
N ASP A 109 4.80 19.19 9.03
CA ASP A 109 6.04 19.32 8.25
C ASP A 109 5.87 18.83 6.80
N TRP A 110 4.75 18.17 6.47
CA TRP A 110 4.54 17.54 5.16
C TRP A 110 3.18 17.87 4.54
N ILE A 111 3.17 17.93 3.21
CA ILE A 111 2.00 17.84 2.34
C ILE A 111 2.06 16.45 1.71
N VAL A 112 0.99 15.67 1.85
CA VAL A 112 0.92 14.34 1.25
C VAL A 112 0.05 14.42 0.00
N VAL A 113 0.61 14.02 -1.13
CA VAL A 113 -0.11 13.83 -2.38
C VAL A 113 -0.23 12.33 -2.58
N THR A 114 -1.45 11.84 -2.71
CA THR A 114 -1.74 10.43 -2.96
C THR A 114 -2.26 10.27 -4.38
N ALA A 115 -1.89 9.21 -5.08
CA ALA A 115 -2.30 8.98 -6.46
C ALA A 115 -2.50 7.50 -6.74
N SER A 116 -3.57 7.16 -7.46
CA SER A 116 -3.79 5.83 -8.02
C SER A 116 -3.33 5.79 -9.47
N TYR A 117 -2.65 4.70 -9.83
CA TYR A 117 -2.19 4.46 -11.20
C TYR A 117 -2.76 3.15 -11.72
N GLU A 118 -3.23 3.17 -12.95
CA GLU A 118 -3.59 1.97 -13.70
C GLU A 118 -2.36 1.14 -14.04
N TYR A 119 -2.54 -0.13 -14.45
CA TYR A 119 -1.44 -1.00 -14.88
C TYR A 119 -0.60 -0.44 -16.03
N ASN A 120 -1.20 0.40 -16.87
CA ASN A 120 -0.50 1.09 -17.96
C ASN A 120 0.28 2.33 -17.49
N GLY A 121 0.24 2.64 -16.19
CA GLY A 121 0.90 3.75 -15.52
C GLY A 121 0.25 5.11 -15.73
N SER A 122 -1.02 5.15 -16.11
CA SER A 122 -1.80 6.39 -16.20
C SER A 122 -2.48 6.66 -14.86
N VAL A 123 -2.49 7.93 -14.42
CA VAL A 123 -3.23 8.34 -13.21
C VAL A 123 -4.72 8.14 -13.42
N SER A 124 -5.39 7.48 -12.47
CA SER A 124 -6.86 7.36 -12.43
C SER A 124 -7.51 8.34 -11.44
N GLY A 125 -6.77 8.73 -10.40
CA GLY A 125 -7.17 9.78 -9.47
C GLY A 125 -6.02 10.18 -8.54
N PHE A 126 -6.15 11.34 -7.92
CA PHE A 126 -5.21 11.78 -6.89
C PHE A 126 -5.89 12.64 -5.82
N ALA A 127 -5.27 12.76 -4.65
CA ALA A 127 -5.74 13.62 -3.57
C ALA A 127 -4.58 14.35 -2.89
N VAL A 128 -4.82 15.59 -2.46
CA VAL A 128 -3.83 16.43 -1.76
C VAL A 128 -4.28 16.69 -0.34
N PHE A 129 -3.40 16.38 0.61
CA PHE A 129 -3.62 16.56 2.05
C PHE A 129 -2.67 17.61 2.59
N GLU A 130 -3.24 18.73 3.06
CA GLU A 130 -2.51 19.85 3.63
C GLU A 130 -3.17 20.31 4.95
N ASP A 131 -2.39 20.36 6.03
CA ASP A 131 -2.91 20.70 7.36
C ASP A 131 -3.45 22.13 7.37
N GLY A 132 -4.61 22.31 7.98
CA GLY A 132 -5.35 23.58 7.96
C GLY A 132 -6.12 23.88 6.65
N VAL A 133 -5.90 23.12 5.58
CA VAL A 133 -6.64 23.25 4.30
C VAL A 133 -7.64 22.11 4.11
N GLY A 134 -7.27 20.90 4.55
CA GLY A 134 -8.06 19.68 4.37
C GLY A 134 -7.65 18.88 3.13
N ALA A 135 -8.47 17.88 2.79
CA ALA A 135 -8.25 17.00 1.64
C ALA A 135 -8.91 17.59 0.38
N ARG A 136 -8.19 17.53 -0.74
CA ARG A 136 -8.71 17.87 -2.07
C ARG A 136 -8.59 16.67 -2.98
N ASN A 137 -9.73 16.07 -3.32
CA ASN A 137 -9.82 14.88 -4.18
C ASN A 137 -10.02 15.28 -5.64
N PHE A 138 -9.32 14.61 -6.54
CA PHE A 138 -9.37 14.80 -7.98
C PHE A 138 -9.65 13.44 -8.64
N THR A 139 -10.93 13.12 -8.77
CA THR A 139 -11.42 11.92 -9.47
C THR A 139 -11.33 12.12 -10.99
N PHE A 140 -10.95 11.09 -11.74
CA PHE A 140 -10.83 11.13 -13.20
C PHE A 140 -9.84 12.19 -13.71
N ALA A 141 -8.80 12.46 -12.92
CA ALA A 141 -7.76 13.43 -13.26
C ALA A 141 -6.51 12.72 -13.81
N GLY A 142 -6.02 13.21 -14.94
CA GLY A 142 -4.86 12.64 -15.62
C GLY A 142 -3.52 13.22 -15.16
N GLU A 143 -2.44 12.65 -15.71
CA GLU A 143 -1.04 13.01 -15.40
C GLU A 143 -0.76 14.52 -15.46
N LEU A 144 -1.28 15.21 -16.49
CA LEU A 144 -1.06 16.65 -16.68
C LEU A 144 -1.57 17.49 -15.51
N MET A 145 -2.68 17.09 -14.91
CA MET A 145 -3.27 17.79 -13.77
C MET A 145 -2.48 17.52 -12.50
N LEU A 146 -2.10 16.26 -12.26
CA LEU A 146 -1.22 15.90 -11.15
C LEU A 146 0.10 16.69 -11.22
N ASP A 147 0.72 16.75 -12.39
CA ASP A 147 1.94 17.50 -12.61
C ASP A 147 1.78 19.01 -12.39
N ALA A 148 0.66 19.59 -12.83
CA ALA A 148 0.37 21.00 -12.61
C ALA A 148 0.23 21.31 -11.11
N ILE A 149 -0.45 20.45 -10.36
CA ILE A 149 -0.62 20.59 -8.91
C ILE A 149 0.70 20.42 -8.17
N LEU A 150 1.51 19.43 -8.52
CA LEU A 150 2.83 19.24 -7.92
C LEU A 150 3.73 20.46 -8.16
N ARG A 151 3.76 20.99 -9.40
CA ARG A 151 4.51 22.21 -9.73
C ARG A 151 4.02 23.44 -8.97
N ASP A 152 2.71 23.62 -8.83
CA ASP A 152 2.13 24.71 -8.03
C ASP A 152 2.57 24.61 -6.56
N LEU A 153 2.49 23.43 -5.96
CA LEU A 153 2.93 23.19 -4.59
C LEU A 153 4.43 23.47 -4.42
N GLU A 154 5.27 22.99 -5.34
CA GLU A 154 6.72 23.24 -5.32
C GLU A 154 7.03 24.75 -5.43
N GLN A 155 6.35 25.47 -6.32
CA GLN A 155 6.53 26.92 -6.46
C GLN A 155 6.07 27.68 -5.21
N ARG A 156 4.94 27.30 -4.61
CA ARG A 156 4.44 27.90 -3.36
C ARG A 156 5.43 27.70 -2.22
N LEU A 157 5.95 26.48 -2.06
CA LEU A 157 6.93 26.16 -1.03
C LEU A 157 8.28 26.85 -1.28
N GLY A 158 8.70 26.97 -2.55
CA GLY A 158 9.91 27.69 -2.94
C GLY A 158 9.85 29.20 -2.67
N LYS A 159 8.72 29.85 -2.97
CA LYS A 159 8.52 31.28 -2.66
C LYS A 159 8.58 31.55 -1.15
N LEU A 160 7.91 30.71 -0.36
CA LEU A 160 7.94 30.81 1.09
C LEU A 160 9.37 30.69 1.65
N ALA A 161 10.21 29.86 1.03
CA ALA A 161 11.62 29.72 1.40
C ALA A 161 12.41 31.02 1.23
N VAL A 162 12.25 31.68 0.08
CA VAL A 162 12.93 32.93 -0.23
C VAL A 162 12.47 34.08 0.68
N ASP A 163 11.18 34.13 1.02
CA ASP A 163 10.61 35.21 1.84
C ASP A 163 11.10 35.21 3.31
N GLN A 164 11.58 34.06 3.83
CA GLN A 164 12.09 33.96 5.20
C GLN A 164 13.60 34.20 5.34
N ASP A 165 14.39 33.93 4.30
CA ASP A 165 15.82 34.26 4.29
C ASP A 165 16.08 35.79 4.46
N GLY A 166 15.03 36.61 4.30
CA GLY A 166 15.07 38.06 4.53
C GLY A 166 14.50 38.57 5.86
N LYS A 167 13.98 37.73 6.77
CA LYS A 167 13.34 38.18 8.04
C LYS A 167 13.80 37.36 9.27
N SER A 168 14.49 38.06 10.18
CA SER A 168 14.87 37.80 11.60
C SER A 168 14.36 36.55 12.34
N GLU A 169 15.23 36.06 13.25
CA GLU A 169 15.38 34.73 13.89
C GLU A 169 14.21 34.14 14.71
N GLU A 170 13.02 34.73 14.83
CA GLU A 170 12.05 34.30 15.86
C GLU A 170 10.87 33.40 15.42
N ALA A 171 10.86 32.92 14.17
CA ALA A 171 10.05 31.76 13.80
C ALA A 171 10.63 31.08 12.57
N THR A 172 11.50 30.08 12.76
CA THR A 172 11.85 29.13 11.70
C THR A 172 10.60 28.30 11.38
N LYS A 173 9.71 28.86 10.55
CA LYS A 173 8.60 28.11 9.96
C LYS A 173 9.24 27.10 9.03
N LYS A 174 9.44 25.87 9.52
CA LYS A 174 9.88 24.75 8.69
C LYS A 174 9.03 24.71 7.42
N PHE A 175 9.69 24.79 6.27
CA PHE A 175 9.01 24.61 4.99
C PHE A 175 8.46 23.20 4.91
N LYS A 176 7.18 23.09 4.60
CA LYS A 176 6.59 21.78 4.34
C LYS A 176 7.30 21.13 3.16
N LYS A 177 7.45 19.81 3.23
CA LYS A 177 7.92 18.98 2.11
C LYS A 177 6.74 18.28 1.44
N ILE A 178 6.89 17.90 0.19
CA ILE A 178 5.88 17.10 -0.53
C ILE A 178 6.32 15.64 -0.50
N LEU A 179 5.39 14.76 -0.12
CA LEU A 179 5.50 13.30 -0.24
C LEU A 179 4.46 12.83 -1.26
N LEU A 180 4.90 12.10 -2.29
CA LEU A 180 4.01 11.45 -3.26
C LEU A 180 3.86 9.97 -2.91
N LEU A 181 2.65 9.54 -2.55
CA LEU A 181 2.30 8.14 -2.33
C LEU A 181 1.51 7.62 -3.53
N CYS A 182 1.96 6.52 -4.12
CA CYS A 182 1.34 5.93 -5.29
C CYS A 182 0.79 4.54 -4.96
N ASP A 183 -0.49 4.30 -5.22
CA ASP A 183 -1.05 2.95 -5.31
C ASP A 183 -1.07 2.55 -6.80
N GLY A 184 -0.27 1.55 -7.15
CA GLY A 184 0.02 1.17 -8.53
C GLY A 184 1.27 1.86 -9.13
N PRO A 185 1.78 1.36 -10.27
CA PRO A 185 3.07 1.78 -10.81
C PRO A 185 2.95 3.03 -11.71
N PRO A 186 3.61 4.15 -11.39
CA PRO A 186 3.68 5.29 -12.31
C PRO A 186 4.57 5.01 -13.53
N LYS A 187 4.48 5.82 -14.58
CA LYS A 187 5.41 5.74 -15.74
C LYS A 187 6.79 6.30 -15.44
N THR A 188 6.86 7.29 -14.55
CA THR A 188 8.08 8.06 -14.29
C THR A 188 8.37 8.12 -12.81
N ARG A 189 9.67 8.18 -12.49
CA ARG A 189 10.14 8.38 -11.13
C ARG A 189 10.10 9.87 -10.76
N ARG A 190 9.62 10.16 -9.56
CA ARG A 190 9.60 11.51 -8.95
C ARG A 190 10.40 11.53 -7.64
N LEU A 191 10.68 12.74 -7.16
CA LEU A 191 11.31 13.00 -5.87
C LEU A 191 10.34 12.67 -4.74
N ASN A 192 10.86 12.22 -3.58
CA ASN A 192 10.09 11.90 -2.38
C ASN A 192 8.85 11.06 -2.68
N MET A 193 9.05 9.95 -3.38
CA MET A 193 7.96 9.11 -3.88
C MET A 193 8.00 7.72 -3.26
N VAL A 194 6.88 7.23 -2.76
CA VAL A 194 6.72 5.85 -2.31
C VAL A 194 5.67 5.18 -3.18
N VAL A 195 6.06 4.10 -3.86
CA VAL A 195 5.19 3.36 -4.78
C VAL A 195 4.84 2.02 -4.15
N PHE A 196 3.54 1.80 -3.95
CA PHE A 196 2.96 0.55 -3.46
C PHE A 196 2.40 -0.19 -4.67
N THR A 197 3.09 -1.24 -5.11
CA THR A 197 2.69 -1.98 -6.32
C THR A 197 3.11 -3.44 -6.22
N SER A 198 2.35 -4.32 -6.86
CA SER A 198 2.85 -5.66 -7.17
C SER A 198 4.12 -5.56 -8.04
N PRO A 199 4.98 -6.59 -8.04
CA PRO A 199 6.13 -6.66 -8.93
C PRO A 199 5.63 -6.65 -10.38
N ASN A 200 5.58 -5.48 -11.00
CA ASN A 200 5.36 -5.34 -12.42
C ASN A 200 6.72 -5.30 -13.10
N ASP A 201 6.91 -6.16 -14.10
CA ASP A 201 8.15 -6.24 -14.88
C ASP A 201 8.55 -4.87 -15.44
N ARG A 202 7.59 -4.04 -15.87
CA ARG A 202 7.90 -2.75 -16.49
C ARG A 202 8.45 -1.72 -15.49
N TRP A 203 7.75 -1.49 -14.38
CA TRP A 203 8.19 -0.55 -13.33
C TRP A 203 9.49 -1.03 -12.67
N SER A 204 9.58 -2.31 -12.35
CA SER A 204 10.72 -2.91 -11.67
C SER A 204 11.97 -2.96 -12.55
N THR A 205 11.81 -3.15 -13.87
CA THR A 205 12.93 -3.11 -14.82
C THR A 205 13.45 -1.68 -15.02
N THR A 206 12.55 -0.70 -15.14
CA THR A 206 12.96 0.71 -15.34
C THR A 206 13.58 1.34 -14.09
N ASN A 207 13.19 0.89 -12.90
CA ASN A 207 13.64 1.47 -11.63
C ASN A 207 14.59 0.58 -10.83
N ARG A 208 15.15 -0.46 -11.45
CA ARG A 208 16.26 -1.24 -10.90
C ARG A 208 17.47 -0.31 -10.78
N LYS A 209 17.76 0.12 -9.55
CA LYS A 209 19.01 0.81 -9.21
C LYS A 209 20.04 -0.22 -8.79
#